data_AF-A0A3D2U3D8-F1
#
_entry.id   AF-A0A3D2U3D8-F1
#
_cell.length_a   1.000
_cell.length_b   1.000
_cell.length_c   1.000
_cell.angle_alpha   90.00
_cell.angle_beta   90.00
_cell.angle_gamma   90.00
#
_symmetry.space_group_name_H-M   'P 1'
#
loop_
_entity.id
_entity.type
_entity.pdbx_description
1 polymer ?
#
loop_
_entity_poly.entity_id
_entity_poly.type
_entity_poly.pdbx_seq_one_letter_code
_entity_poly.pdbx_strand_id
1 'polypeptide(L)'
;MLGKSDCPACAVWTEELTTFLENDSEWISVRFGKLLLDQPGLGGFKKANPWLAGLKDLPLNLIYIEGEKVKEFLGSGADRLANRLRRLLAPPAP
;
A
#
# COMPACT_ATOMS: atom_id res chain seq x y z
N MET A 1 1.68 0.70 -1.72
CA MET A 1 0.83 1.91 -1.73
C MET A 1 0.80 2.55 -3.11
N LEU A 2 -0.32 3.17 -3.46
CA LEU A 2 -0.44 4.10 -4.56
C LEU A 2 -0.32 5.53 -4.04
N GLY A 3 0.39 6.38 -4.78
CA GLY A 3 0.55 7.79 -4.46
C GLY A 3 0.81 8.64 -5.71
N LYS A 4 1.12 9.92 -5.49
CA LYS A 4 1.63 10.85 -6.49
C LYS A 4 2.86 11.57 -5.94
N SER A 5 3.69 12.12 -6.81
CA SER A 5 4.89 12.86 -6.41
C SER A 5 4.57 14.17 -5.69
N ASP A 6 3.43 14.79 -6.01
CA ASP A 6 2.95 16.06 -5.44
C ASP A 6 2.05 15.89 -4.20
N CYS A 7 2.04 14.71 -3.58
CA CYS A 7 1.16 14.37 -2.46
C CYS A 7 1.93 14.39 -1.12
N PRO A 8 1.75 15.41 -0.25
CA PRO A 8 2.48 15.52 1.01
C PRO A 8 2.19 14.34 1.96
N ALA A 9 0.93 13.93 2.06
CA ALA A 9 0.54 12.76 2.86
C ALA A 9 1.21 11.46 2.37
N CYS A 10 1.45 11.35 1.05
CA CYS A 10 2.15 10.22 0.47
C CYS A 10 3.65 10.25 0.80
N ALA A 11 4.28 11.43 0.82
CA ALA A 11 5.67 11.59 1.23
C ALA A 11 5.86 11.18 2.70
N VAL A 12 5.06 11.75 3.61
CA VAL A 12 5.07 11.42 5.05
C VAL A 12 4.87 9.91 5.25
N TRP A 13 3.89 9.32 4.57
CA TRP A 13 3.67 7.88 4.69
C TRP A 13 4.82 7.03 4.13
N THR A 14 5.53 7.52 3.11
CA THR A 14 6.72 6.83 2.59
C THR A 14 7.83 6.84 3.62
N GLU A 15 8.10 7.97 4.27
CA GLU A 15 9.12 8.07 5.33
C GLU A 15 8.80 7.18 6.52
N GLU A 16 7.55 7.20 6.99
CA GLU A 16 7.09 6.34 8.07
C GLU A 16 7.24 4.85 7.72
N LEU A 17 6.87 4.46 6.49
CA LEU A 17 7.08 3.10 5.99
C LEU A 17 8.55 2.72 5.91
N THR A 18 9.42 3.62 5.43
CA THR A 18 10.87 3.34 5.38
C THR A 18 11.41 3.03 6.77
N THR A 19 11.14 3.90 7.75
CA THR A 19 11.56 3.70 9.15
C THR A 19 10.99 2.42 9.75
N PHE A 20 9.72 2.13 9.48
CA PHE A 20 9.06 0.91 9.92
C PHE A 20 9.76 -0.35 9.40
N LEU A 21 10.15 -0.34 8.12
CA LEU A 21 10.76 -1.50 7.46
C LEU A 21 12.25 -1.67 7.77
N GLU A 22 12.98 -0.59 8.04
CA GLU A 22 14.39 -0.68 8.46
C GLU A 22 14.57 -1.44 9.77
N ASN A 23 13.56 -1.39 10.64
CA ASN A 23 13.57 -2.03 11.97
C ASN A 23 12.69 -3.29 12.03
N ASP A 24 12.14 -3.74 10.89
CA ASP A 24 11.17 -4.82 10.86
C ASP A 24 11.83 -6.21 10.95
N SER A 25 11.31 -7.03 11.86
CA SER A 25 11.63 -8.44 12.00
C SER A 25 10.39 -9.34 11.93
N GLU A 26 9.18 -8.76 11.90
CA GLU A 26 7.90 -9.48 11.91
C GLU A 26 7.40 -9.73 10.48
N TRP A 27 7.55 -8.76 9.57
CA TRP A 27 6.98 -8.79 8.21
C TRP A 27 7.96 -9.22 7.11
N ILE A 28 8.92 -10.09 7.45
CA ILE A 28 9.97 -10.58 6.53
C ILE A 28 9.44 -11.25 5.24
N SER A 29 8.24 -11.83 5.32
CA SER A 29 7.54 -12.47 4.20
C SER A 29 6.69 -11.51 3.37
N VAL A 30 6.54 -10.26 3.81
CA VAL A 30 5.79 -9.22 3.11
C VAL A 30 6.75 -8.41 2.24
N ARG A 31 6.26 -7.97 1.07
CA ARG A 31 6.98 -7.05 0.19
C ARG A 31 6.20 -5.77 0.06
N PHE A 32 6.89 -4.66 0.27
CA PHE A 32 6.31 -3.32 0.21
C PHE A 32 6.73 -2.65 -1.08
N GLY A 33 5.75 -2.15 -1.83
CA GLY A 33 5.96 -1.43 -3.07
C GLY A 33 5.25 -0.09 -3.05
N LYS A 34 5.86 0.92 -3.67
CA LYS A 34 5.26 2.23 -3.92
C LYS A 34 5.11 2.43 -5.42
N LEU A 35 3.91 2.78 -5.87
CA LEU A 35 3.64 3.16 -7.24
C LEU A 35 3.13 4.60 -7.29
N LEU A 36 3.89 5.45 -7.98
CA LEU A 36 3.53 6.84 -8.22
C LEU A 36 2.72 6.95 -9.51
N LEU A 37 1.43 7.25 -9.41
CA LEU A 37 0.47 7.21 -10.52
C LEU A 37 0.70 8.32 -11.55
N ASP A 38 1.47 9.34 -11.21
CA ASP A 38 1.85 10.46 -12.07
C ASP A 38 3.18 10.24 -12.82
N GLN A 39 3.88 9.14 -12.57
CA GLN A 39 5.10 8.80 -13.31
C GLN A 39 4.78 8.40 -14.77
N PRO A 40 5.67 8.75 -15.73
CA PRO A 40 5.52 8.32 -17.12
C PRO A 40 5.64 6.80 -17.26
N GLY A 41 5.15 6.26 -18.38
CA GLY A 41 5.23 4.81 -18.67
C GLY A 41 4.09 3.96 -18.08
N LEU A 42 3.22 4.52 -17.24
CA LEU A 42 2.10 3.79 -16.62
C LEU A 42 0.82 3.71 -17.46
N GLY A 43 0.87 4.06 -18.75
CA GLY A 43 -0.31 4.10 -19.61
C GLY A 43 -1.02 2.73 -19.73
N GLY A 44 -0.26 1.66 -19.95
CA GLY A 44 -0.80 0.29 -19.99
C GLY A 44 -1.39 -0.14 -18.66
N PHE A 45 -0.69 0.14 -17.55
CA PHE A 45 -1.15 -0.16 -16.20
C PHE A 45 -2.48 0.53 -15.87
N LYS A 46 -2.62 1.83 -16.22
CA LYS A 46 -3.86 2.59 -16.00
C LYS A 46 -5.02 2.04 -16.82
N LYS A 47 -4.79 1.64 -18.08
CA LYS A 47 -5.81 1.00 -18.93
C LYS A 47 -6.28 -0.34 -18.35
N ALA A 48 -5.36 -1.14 -17.82
CA ALA A 48 -5.70 -2.41 -17.16
C ALA A 48 -6.43 -2.22 -15.82
N ASN A 49 -6.35 -1.03 -15.23
CA ASN A 49 -6.90 -0.70 -13.91
C ASN A 49 -7.80 0.55 -13.99
N PRO A 50 -8.96 0.49 -14.67
CA PRO A 50 -9.81 1.66 -14.90
C PRO A 50 -10.36 2.29 -13.61
N TRP A 51 -10.45 1.50 -12.53
CA TRP A 51 -10.83 1.96 -11.20
C TRP A 51 -9.91 3.07 -10.65
N LEU A 52 -8.66 3.17 -11.13
CA LEU A 52 -7.73 4.22 -10.71
C LEU A 52 -8.25 5.63 -11.03
N ALA A 53 -9.08 5.78 -12.08
CA ALA A 53 -9.67 7.07 -12.44
C ALA A 53 -10.68 7.57 -11.39
N GLY A 54 -11.23 6.67 -10.56
CA GLY A 54 -12.18 7.00 -9.50
C GLY A 54 -11.53 7.33 -8.16
N LEU A 55 -10.19 7.26 -8.05
CA LEU A 55 -9.51 7.56 -6.80
C LEU A 55 -9.57 9.05 -6.47
N LYS A 56 -10.20 9.37 -5.33
CA LYS A 56 -10.35 10.73 -4.84
C LYS A 56 -9.23 11.14 -3.89
N ASP A 57 -8.73 10.18 -3.11
CA ASP A 57 -7.82 10.43 -2.02
C ASP A 57 -6.57 9.54 -2.11
N LEU A 58 -5.44 10.07 -1.62
CA LEU A 58 -4.16 9.39 -1.54
C LEU A 58 -3.49 9.71 -0.18
N PRO A 59 -2.62 8.85 0.35
CA PRO A 59 -2.18 7.56 -0.20
C PRO A 59 -3.27 6.47 -0.09
N LEU A 60 -3.33 5.59 -1.09
CA LEU A 60 -4.13 4.37 -1.03
C LEU A 60 -3.22 3.17 -0.80
N ASN A 61 -3.50 2.39 0.24
CA ASN A 61 -2.84 1.12 0.49
C ASN A 61 -3.67 -0.02 -0.10
N LEU A 62 -2.97 -0.96 -0.72
CA LEU A 62 -3.51 -2.18 -1.31
C LEU A 62 -2.70 -3.34 -0.73
N ILE A 63 -3.37 -4.40 -0.29
CA ILE A 63 -2.75 -5.62 0.20
C ILE A 63 -3.17 -6.76 -0.72
N TYR A 64 -2.16 -7.50 -1.19
CA TYR A 64 -2.33 -8.67 -2.04
C TYR A 64 -1.79 -9.91 -1.31
N ILE A 65 -2.50 -11.03 -1.45
CA ILE A 65 -2.05 -12.36 -1.01
C ILE A 65 -2.21 -13.27 -2.22
N GLU A 66 -1.13 -13.98 -2.60
CA GLU A 66 -1.12 -14.89 -3.75
C GLU A 66 -1.62 -14.26 -5.07
N GLY A 67 -1.36 -12.96 -5.25
CA GLY A 67 -1.78 -12.20 -6.43
C GLY A 67 -3.19 -11.59 -6.33
N GLU A 68 -3.99 -11.96 -5.33
CA GLU A 68 -5.35 -11.49 -5.14
C GLU A 68 -5.43 -10.29 -4.20
N LYS A 69 -6.22 -9.26 -4.55
CA LYS A 69 -6.42 -8.07 -3.71
C LYS A 69 -7.37 -8.40 -2.56
N VAL A 70 -6.83 -8.52 -1.35
CA VAL A 70 -7.61 -8.85 -0.14
C VAL A 70 -8.01 -7.63 0.69
N LYS A 71 -7.31 -6.50 0.54
CA LYS A 71 -7.63 -5.28 1.30
C LYS A 71 -7.23 -4.02 0.56
N GLU A 72 -8.03 -2.97 0.77
CA GLU A 72 -7.67 -1.60 0.43
C GLU A 72 -8.07 -0.64 1.56
N PHE A 73 -7.29 0.43 1.76
CA PHE A 73 -7.60 1.48 2.73
C PHE A 73 -6.81 2.77 2.48
N LEU A 74 -7.39 3.90 2.86
CA LEU A 74 -6.78 5.23 2.75
C LEU A 74 -5.92 5.58 3.98
N GLY A 75 -4.94 6.46 3.73
CA GLY A 75 -4.15 7.14 4.74
C GLY A 75 -2.89 6.40 5.18
N SER A 76 -2.30 6.89 6.27
CA SER A 76 -1.02 6.44 6.83
C SER A 76 -1.18 5.76 8.19
N GLY A 77 -0.06 5.42 8.84
CA GLY A 77 0.02 4.83 10.17
C GLY A 77 0.57 3.41 10.16
N ALA A 78 1.80 3.23 10.64
CA ALA A 78 2.49 1.94 10.72
C ALA A 78 1.72 0.95 11.59
N ASP A 79 1.23 1.38 12.75
CA ASP A 79 0.40 0.54 13.63
C ASP A 79 -0.90 0.10 12.95
N ARG A 80 -1.50 0.98 12.14
CA ARG A 80 -2.73 0.65 11.39
C ARG A 80 -2.43 -0.39 10.32
N LEU A 81 -1.28 -0.30 9.66
CA LEU A 81 -0.82 -1.29 8.68
C LEU A 81 -0.52 -2.64 9.37
N ALA A 82 0.30 -2.64 10.42
CA ALA A 82 0.68 -3.84 11.17
C ALA A 82 -0.56 -4.58 11.70
N ASN A 83 -1.50 -3.86 12.31
CA ASN A 83 -2.75 -4.46 12.80
C ASN A 83 -3.60 -5.09 11.68
N ARG A 84 -3.55 -4.55 10.45
CA ARG A 84 -4.23 -5.16 9.30
C ARG A 84 -3.50 -6.40 8.82
N LEU A 85 -2.16 -6.36 8.73
CA LEU A 85 -1.35 -7.51 8.34
C LEU A 85 -1.55 -8.68 9.33
N ARG A 86 -1.52 -8.42 10.64
CA ARG A 86 -1.80 -9.44 11.67
C ARG A 86 -3.14 -10.13 11.45
N ARG A 87 -4.20 -9.36 11.16
CA ARG A 87 -5.54 -9.92 10.95
C ARG A 87 -5.66 -10.73 9.67
N LEU A 88 -4.89 -10.40 8.64
CA LEU A 88 -4.93 -11.09 7.35
C LEU A 88 -4.06 -12.35 7.34
N LEU A 89 -2.98 -12.35 8.12
CA LEU A 89 -2.04 -13.47 8.23
C LEU A 89 -2.30 -14.36 9.44
N ALA A 90 -3.19 -13.96 10.36
CA ALA A 90 -3.66 -14.83 11.43
C ALA A 90 -4.32 -16.06 10.82
N PRO A 91 -4.02 -17.27 11.32
CA PRO A 91 -4.75 -18.46 10.93
C PRO A 91 -6.24 -18.27 11.25
N PRO A 92 -7.15 -18.85 10.43
CA PRO A 92 -8.58 -18.78 10.71
C PRO A 92 -8.86 -19.33 12.12
N ALA A 93 -9.75 -18.66 12.86
CA ALA A 93 -10.18 -19.16 14.16
C ALA A 93 -10.79 -20.57 14.00
N PRO A 94 -10.53 -21.49 14.95
CA PRO A 94 -11.03 -22.85 14.91
C PRO A 94 -12.56 -22.92 14.92
#